data_AF-A0A3M9NQE6-F1
#
_entry.id   AF-A0A3M9NQE6-F1
#
_cell.length_a   1.000
_cell.length_b   1.000
_cell.length_c   1.000
_cell.angle_alpha   90.00
_cell.angle_beta   90.00
_cell.angle_gamma   90.00
#
_symmetry.space_group_name_H-M   'P 1'
#
loop_
_entity.id
_entity.type
_entity.pdbx_description
1 polymer ?
#
loop_
_entity_poly.entity_id
_entity_poly.type
_entity_poly.pdbx_seq_one_letter_code
_entity_poly.pdbx_strand_id
1 'polypeptide(L)' 'MVEIILKNNPDKNKIKALILFLKALNIEAELKKIPKTGTTGKSEFTLSTGIWKDYSIDADKLREQAWNRNK' A
#
# COMPACT_ATOMS: atom_id res chain seq x y z
N MET A 1 -10.09 -14.27 -19.52
CA MET A 1 -9.05 -13.21 -19.56
C MET A 1 -8.22 -13.35 -18.29
N VAL A 2 -6.90 -13.56 -18.40
CA VAL A 2 -6.03 -13.84 -17.24
C VAL A 2 -5.08 -12.66 -17.04
N GLU A 3 -5.13 -12.04 -15.86
CA GLU A 3 -4.24 -10.94 -15.50
C GLU A 3 -3.16 -11.43 -14.53
N ILE A 4 -1.89 -11.23 -14.90
CA ILE A 4 -0.73 -11.59 -14.06
C ILE A 4 -0.21 -10.31 -13.40
N ILE A 5 -0.43 -10.18 -12.10
CA ILE A 5 0.08 -9.05 -11.31
C ILE A 5 1.41 -9.42 -10.69
N LEU A 6 2.48 -8.75 -11.12
CA LEU A 6 3.84 -8.97 -10.60
C LEU A 6 4.05 -8.11 -9.34
N LYS A 7 4.18 -8.76 -8.18
CA LYS A 7 4.38 -8.09 -6.87
C LYS A 7 5.72 -7.36 -6.76
N ASN A 8 6.74 -7.83 -7.46
CA ASN A 8 8.07 -7.22 -7.52
C ASN A 8 8.34 -6.65 -8.90
N ASN A 9 9.24 -5.67 -8.99
CA ASN A 9 9.70 -5.11 -10.27
C ASN A 9 10.76 -6.06 -10.87
N PRO A 10 10.40 -6.96 -11.79
CA PRO A 10 11.32 -7.96 -12.30
C PRO A 10 12.22 -7.33 -13.38
N ASP A 11 13.43 -7.84 -13.51
CA ASP A 11 14.34 -7.41 -14.56
C ASP A 11 13.73 -7.60 -15.95
N LYS A 12 14.08 -6.71 -16.88
CA LYS A 12 13.60 -6.74 -18.27
C LYS A 12 13.79 -8.11 -18.94
N ASN A 13 14.87 -8.82 -18.60
CA ASN A 13 15.16 -10.15 -19.15
C ASN A 13 14.18 -11.22 -18.63
N LYS A 14 13.80 -11.16 -17.35
CA LYS A 14 12.84 -12.08 -16.75
C LYS A 14 11.44 -11.90 -17.34
N ILE A 15 11.04 -10.64 -17.59
CA ILE A 15 9.77 -10.32 -18.25
C ILE A 15 9.75 -10.88 -19.68
N LYS A 16 10.84 -10.72 -20.44
CA LYS A 16 10.95 -11.29 -21.79
C LYS A 16 10.83 -12.81 -21.80
N ALA A 17 11.50 -13.49 -20.87
CA ALA A 17 11.41 -14.94 -20.73
C ALA A 17 9.98 -15.40 -20.41
N LEU A 18 9.29 -14.68 -19.52
CA LEU A 18 7.88 -14.96 -19.18
C LEU A 18 6.96 -14.79 -20.40
N ILE A 19 7.12 -13.71 -21.17
CA ILE A 19 6.32 -13.49 -22.39
C ILE A 19 6.57 -14.60 -23.42
N LEU A 20 7.83 -15.01 -23.61
CA LEU A 20 8.19 -16.11 -24.51
C LEU A 20 7.56 -17.43 -24.07
N PHE A 21 7.58 -17.71 -22.77
CA PHE A 21 6.94 -18.90 -22.20
C PHE A 21 5.42 -18.92 -22.43
N LEU A 22 4.76 -17.79 -22.17
CA LEU A 22 3.30 -17.67 -22.40
C LEU A 22 2.94 -17.82 -23.87
N LYS A 23 3.74 -17.27 -24.78
CA LYS A 23 3.57 -17.47 -26.23
C LYS A 23 3.71 -18.92 -26.64
N ALA A 24 4.67 -19.66 -26.07
CA ALA A 24 4.82 -21.09 -26.35
C ALA A 24 3.61 -21.92 -25.90
N LEU A 25 2.88 -21.46 -24.89
CA LEU A 25 1.63 -22.04 -24.43
C LEU A 25 0.39 -21.55 -25.19
N ASN A 26 0.57 -20.78 -26.27
CA ASN A 26 -0.50 -20.18 -27.06
C ASN A 26 -1.40 -19.21 -26.27
N ILE A 27 -0.81 -18.55 -25.25
CA ILE A 27 -1.49 -17.56 -24.41
C ILE A 27 -1.07 -16.17 -24.88
N GLU A 28 -2.05 -15.38 -25.32
CA GLU A 28 -1.84 -13.98 -25.63
C GLU A 28 -1.71 -13.16 -24.34
N ALA A 29 -0.56 -12.51 -24.17
CA ALA A 29 -0.25 -11.70 -22.99
C ALA A 29 0.26 -10.33 -23.42
N GLU A 30 -0.36 -9.27 -22.90
CA GLU A 30 0.04 -7.89 -23.10
C GLU A 30 0.66 -7.30 -21.83
N LEU A 31 1.77 -6.55 -21.99
CA LEU A 31 2.43 -5.90 -20.86
C LEU A 31 1.80 -4.53 -20.60
N LYS A 32 0.85 -4.46 -19.67
CA LYS A 32 0.31 -3.19 -19.18
C LYS A 32 1.17 -2.65 -18.04
N LYS A 33 2.01 -1.65 -18.33
CA LYS A 33 2.74 -0.92 -17.28
C LYS A 33 1.78 0.06 -16.62
N ILE A 34 1.33 -0.27 -15.40
CA ILE A 34 0.60 0.69 -14.58
C ILE A 34 1.65 1.63 -13.97
N PRO A 35 1.63 2.94 -14.28
CA PRO A 35 2.52 3.88 -13.62
C PRO A 35 2.22 3.80 -12.12
N LYS A 36 3.24 3.53 -11.30
CA LYS A 36 3.10 3.62 -9.84
C LYS A 36 2.74 5.08 -9.55
N THR A 37 1.48 5.35 -9.26
CA THR A 37 1.08 6.60 -8.62
C THR A 37 1.82 6.62 -7.29
N GLY A 38 2.83 7.48 -7.19
CA GLY A 38 3.62 7.61 -5.99
C GLY A 38 2.73 8.08 -4.85
N THR A 39 2.28 7.16 -4.00
CA THR A 39 1.79 7.50 -2.67
C THR A 39 3.02 7.75 -1.79
N THR A 40 3.60 8.95 -1.92
CA THR A 40 4.40 9.55 -0.85
C THR A 40 3.43 9.91 0.28
N GLY A 41 3.04 8.89 1.04
CA GLY A 41 2.18 9.02 2.18
C GLY A 41 2.29 7.73 2.97
N LYS A 42 3.27 7.67 3.88
CA LYS A 42 3.23 6.69 4.97
C LYS A 42 1.95 6.98 5.76
N SER A 43 0.82 6.40 5.38
CA SER A 43 -0.32 6.35 6.26
C SER A 43 -0.08 5.19 7.21
N GLU A 44 0.42 5.49 8.41
CA GLU A 44 0.30 4.59 9.55
C GLU A 44 -1.19 4.43 9.86
N PHE A 45 -1.83 3.49 9.17
CA PHE A 45 -3.12 2.97 9.59
C PHE A 45 -2.86 2.04 10.78
N THR A 46 -2.84 2.62 11.98
CA THR A 46 -3.16 1.86 13.18
C THR A 46 -4.69 1.89 13.30
N LEU A 47 -5.31 0.74 13.61
CA LEU A 47 -6.77 0.64 13.81
C LEU A 47 -7.30 1.68 14.82
N SER A 48 -6.42 2.15 15.70
CA SER A 48 -6.67 3.18 16.69
C SER A 48 -6.65 4.61 16.13
N THR A 49 -5.89 4.98 15.10
CA THR A 49 -5.85 6.38 14.60
C THR A 49 -7.12 6.78 13.84
N GLY A 50 -7.81 5.82 13.21
CA GLY A 50 -9.00 6.10 12.41
C GLY A 50 -10.19 6.66 13.18
N ILE A 51 -10.39 6.26 14.45
CA ILE A 51 -11.52 6.69 15.29
C ILE A 51 -11.32 8.13 15.80
N TRP A 52 -10.07 8.54 15.97
CA TRP A 52 -9.71 9.80 16.61
C TRP A 52 -9.32 10.90 15.62
N LYS A 53 -9.36 10.62 14.31
CA LYS A 53 -8.89 11.52 13.25
C LYS A 53 -9.64 12.85 13.21
N ASP A 54 -10.92 12.85 13.55
CA ASP A 54 -11.77 14.04 13.55
C ASP A 54 -11.78 14.76 14.91
N TYR A 55 -11.09 14.20 15.92
CA TYR A 55 -10.99 14.79 17.25
C TYR A 55 -9.67 15.55 17.37
N SER A 56 -9.76 16.83 17.75
CA SER A 56 -8.58 17.63 18.13
C SER A 56 -8.05 17.16 19.49
N ILE A 57 -7.30 16.06 19.48
CA ILE A 57 -6.69 15.50 20.70
C ILE A 57 -5.37 16.21 20.98
N ASP A 58 -5.35 16.93 22.09
CA ASP A 58 -4.16 17.53 22.67
C ASP A 58 -3.66 16.64 23.82
N ALA A 59 -2.51 16.01 23.62
CA ALA A 59 -1.94 15.05 24.56
C ALA A 59 -1.60 15.68 25.91
N ASP A 60 -1.23 16.96 25.93
CA ASP A 60 -0.83 17.65 27.16
C ASP A 60 -2.06 17.96 28.02
N LYS A 61 -3.17 18.38 27.40
CA LYS A 61 -4.45 18.57 28.09
C LYS A 61 -5.01 17.27 28.66
N LEU A 62 -4.92 16.17 27.93
CA LEU A 62 -5.37 14.86 28.43
C LEU A 62 -4.55 14.41 29.63
N ARG A 63 -3.25 14.69 29.63
CA ARG A 63 -2.36 14.39 30.75
C ARG A 63 -2.73 15.19 32.00
N GLU A 64 -2.99 16.49 31.84
CA GLU A 64 -3.47 17.34 32.95
C GLU A 64 -4.81 16.86 33.52
N GLN A 65 -5.78 16.53 32.66
CA GLN A 65 -7.08 16.01 33.08
C GLN A 65 -6.97 14.68 33.83
N ALA A 66 -6.12 13.76 33.36
CA ALA A 66 -5.90 12.47 34.01
C ALA A 66 -5.26 12.64 35.40
N TRP A 67 -4.30 13.56 35.53
CA TRP A 67 -3.61 13.82 36.79
C TRP A 67 -4.51 14.53 37.81
N ASN A 68 -5.36 15.45 37.36
CA ASN A 68 -6.29 16.20 38.20
C ASN A 68 -7.49 15.36 38.68
N ARG A 69 -7.65 14.12 38.19
CA ARG A 69 -8.77 13.24 38.57
C ARG A 69 -8.68 12.68 39.99
N ASN A 70 -7.51 12.73 40.61
CA ASN A 70 -7.26 12.16 41.96
C ASN A 70 -7.14 13.24 43.06
N LYS A 71 -7.75 14.40 42.87
CA LYS A 71 -7.80 15.47 43.87
C LYS A 71 -9.23 15.70 44.32
#